data_AF-A0A1Q5JBF9-F1
#
_entry.id   AF-A0A1Q5JBF9-F1
#
_cell.length_a   1.000
_cell.length_b   1.000
_cell.length_c   1.000
_cell.angle_alpha   90.00
_cell.angle_beta   90.00
_cell.angle_gamma   90.00
#
_symmetry.space_group_name_H-M   'P 1'
#
loop_
_entity.id
_entity.type
_entity.pdbx_description
1 polymer ?
#
loop_
_entity_poly.entity_id
_entity_poly.type
_entity_poly.pdbx_seq_one_letter_code
_entity_poly.pdbx_strand_id
1 'polypeptide(L)'
;MSQSHSPSQTQPYYLQGSPLNVRFNSLVGWLARHGISLLGSQELSVRGRKSGQMQRVPVNPHTYEGVRYLVSARGHSQWVRNMRAAGGGELRRGRRTRAFSAVEIADDAHKAAVIRAYLERWGWEVNQYFQGITAKSTDAEILAACPDHPVFRIGEEG
;
A
#
# COMPACT_ATOMS: atom_id res chain seq x y z
N MET A 1 -41.85 -6.16 50.43
CA MET A 1 -40.72 -5.33 50.00
C MET A 1 -40.01 -6.07 48.87
N SER A 2 -40.34 -5.70 47.64
CA SER A 2 -39.80 -6.26 46.41
C SER A 2 -38.38 -5.76 46.17
N GLN A 3 -37.46 -6.60 45.70
CA GLN A 3 -36.38 -6.20 44.78
C GLN A 3 -35.98 -7.38 43.88
N SER A 4 -36.42 -7.29 42.63
CA SER A 4 -36.04 -8.12 41.49
C SER A 4 -34.59 -7.80 41.09
N HIS A 5 -33.71 -8.79 41.02
CA HIS A 5 -32.39 -8.65 40.40
C HIS A 5 -32.38 -9.39 39.05
N SER A 6 -32.48 -8.62 37.96
CA SER A 6 -32.14 -9.07 36.61
C SER A 6 -30.63 -8.92 36.38
N PRO A 7 -29.92 -9.90 35.81
CA PRO A 7 -28.52 -9.72 35.44
C PRO A 7 -28.37 -8.81 34.20
N SER A 8 -27.55 -7.79 34.44
CA SER A 8 -26.89 -6.77 33.63
C SER A 8 -26.68 -7.02 32.13
N GLN A 9 -27.01 -6.00 31.34
CA GLN A 9 -26.57 -5.80 29.95
C GLN A 9 -25.03 -5.67 29.88
N THR A 10 -24.39 -6.48 29.05
CA THR A 10 -22.97 -6.32 28.68
C THR A 10 -22.81 -5.12 27.77
N GLN A 11 -22.23 -4.03 28.27
CA GLN A 11 -21.73 -2.95 27.39
C GLN A 11 -20.38 -3.35 26.78
N PRO A 12 -20.14 -3.04 25.49
CA PRO A 12 -18.87 -3.34 24.85
C PRO A 12 -17.73 -2.44 25.36
N TYR A 13 -16.59 -3.07 25.62
CA TYR A 13 -15.32 -2.48 26.03
C TYR A 13 -14.81 -1.44 25.02
N TYR A 14 -14.54 -0.21 25.48
CA TYR A 14 -13.95 0.88 24.69
C TYR A 14 -12.50 1.13 25.13
N LEU A 15 -11.52 0.77 24.29
CA LEU A 15 -10.15 1.26 24.42
C LEU A 15 -10.05 2.63 23.75
N GLN A 16 -10.14 3.68 24.56
CA GLN A 16 -9.89 5.04 24.17
C GLN A 16 -8.39 5.18 23.78
N GLY A 17 -8.13 5.31 22.48
CA GLY A 17 -6.78 5.58 21.98
C GLY A 17 -6.28 6.94 22.48
N SER A 18 -5.08 6.97 23.06
CA SER A 18 -4.44 8.19 23.57
C SER A 18 -4.25 9.24 22.45
N PRO A 19 -4.52 10.55 22.71
CA PRO A 19 -4.35 11.65 21.75
C PRO A 19 -2.94 11.77 21.14
N LEU A 20 -1.93 11.14 21.75
CA LEU A 20 -0.57 11.09 21.22
C LEU A 20 -0.46 10.25 19.93
N ASN A 21 -1.26 9.19 19.76
CA ASN A 21 -1.24 8.35 18.55
C ASN A 21 -1.89 9.03 17.35
N VAL A 22 -2.92 9.86 17.56
CA VAL A 22 -3.60 10.61 16.50
C VAL A 22 -2.71 11.75 15.96
N ARG A 23 -1.92 12.37 16.83
CA ARG A 23 -0.94 13.38 16.44
C ARG A 23 0.25 12.78 15.69
N PHE A 24 0.72 11.60 16.08
CA PHE A 24 1.84 10.94 15.37
C PHE A 24 1.43 10.47 13.96
N ASN A 25 0.22 9.92 13.79
CA ASN A 25 -0.25 9.42 12.49
C ASN A 25 -0.54 10.54 11.47
N SER A 26 -1.03 11.68 11.96
CA SER A 26 -1.21 12.88 11.15
C SER A 26 0.12 13.57 10.80
N LEU A 27 1.11 13.53 11.68
CA LEU A 27 2.47 14.00 11.42
C LEU A 27 3.15 13.13 10.34
N VAL A 28 3.09 11.80 10.43
CA VAL A 28 3.63 10.89 9.39
C VAL A 28 2.94 11.11 8.05
N GLY A 29 1.60 11.22 8.04
CA GLY A 29 0.84 11.58 6.85
C GLY A 29 1.14 12.98 6.31
N TRP A 30 1.58 13.92 7.15
CA TRP A 30 2.01 15.27 6.76
C TRP A 30 3.45 15.29 6.23
N LEU A 31 4.38 14.57 6.87
CA LEU A 31 5.80 14.45 6.46
C LEU A 31 5.93 13.69 5.12
N ALA A 32 5.11 12.65 4.90
CA ALA A 32 5.01 11.97 3.61
C ALA A 32 4.45 12.88 2.50
N ARG A 33 3.53 13.80 2.86
CA ARG A 33 3.02 14.85 1.94
C ARG A 33 4.01 15.99 1.70
N HIS A 34 5.01 16.16 2.57
CA HIS A 34 6.06 17.18 2.46
C HIS A 34 7.44 16.62 2.05
N GLY A 35 7.48 15.39 1.49
CA GLY A 35 8.65 14.87 0.79
C GLY A 35 9.80 14.37 1.68
N ILE A 36 9.53 14.04 2.95
CA ILE A 36 10.52 13.37 3.80
C ILE A 36 10.50 11.87 3.44
N SER A 37 11.55 11.44 2.73
CA SER A 37 11.72 10.08 2.23
C SER A 37 12.05 9.12 3.38
N LEU A 38 11.24 8.08 3.54
CA LEU A 38 11.60 6.89 4.29
C LEU A 38 12.26 5.90 3.32
N LEU A 39 13.56 5.65 3.50
CA LEU A 39 14.31 4.48 3.02
C LEU A 39 14.19 4.08 1.53
N GLY A 40 13.79 4.99 0.62
CA GLY A 40 13.68 4.70 -0.81
C GLY A 40 12.30 4.96 -1.43
N SER A 41 11.37 5.54 -0.68
CA SER A 41 10.09 6.01 -1.23
C SER A 41 10.29 7.00 -2.40
N GLN A 42 9.42 6.90 -3.39
CA GLN A 42 9.39 7.76 -4.57
C GLN A 42 7.98 8.32 -4.77
N GLU A 43 7.88 9.50 -5.39
CA GLU A 43 6.59 10.05 -5.77
C GLU A 43 6.20 9.49 -7.15
N LEU A 44 5.10 8.74 -7.18
CA LEU A 44 4.43 8.31 -8.40
C LEU A 44 3.56 9.46 -8.92
N SER A 45 3.70 9.79 -10.20
CA SER A 45 2.74 10.58 -10.95
C SER A 45 2.07 9.70 -12.01
N VAL A 46 0.73 9.58 -11.95
CA VAL A 46 -0.07 8.82 -12.93
C VAL A 46 -1.22 9.67 -13.45
N ARG A 47 -1.49 9.61 -14.75
CA ARG A 47 -2.55 10.42 -15.37
C ARG A 47 -3.93 9.93 -14.94
N GLY A 48 -4.78 10.86 -14.47
CA GLY A 48 -6.14 10.56 -14.06
C GLY A 48 -7.00 10.13 -15.25
N ARG A 49 -7.56 8.91 -15.21
CA ARG A 49 -8.33 8.34 -16.33
C ARG A 49 -9.63 9.09 -16.67
N LYS A 50 -10.18 9.84 -15.70
CA LYS A 50 -11.40 10.64 -15.87
C LYS A 50 -11.10 12.13 -16.06
N SER A 51 -10.18 12.67 -15.26
CA SER A 51 -9.89 14.11 -15.23
C SER A 51 -8.75 14.55 -16.15
N GLY A 52 -7.92 13.60 -16.62
CA GLY A 52 -6.67 13.90 -17.34
C GLY A 52 -5.56 14.50 -16.48
N GLN A 53 -5.84 14.90 -15.23
CA GLN A 53 -4.90 15.54 -14.31
C GLN A 53 -3.95 14.53 -13.66
N MET A 54 -2.72 14.94 -13.36
CA MET A 54 -1.75 14.06 -12.70
C MET A 54 -2.12 13.82 -11.24
N GLN A 55 -2.32 12.56 -10.87
CA GLN A 55 -2.39 12.13 -9.48
C GLN A 55 -0.98 11.85 -8.97
N ARG A 56 -0.60 12.47 -7.85
CA ARG A 56 0.69 12.26 -7.19
C ARG A 56 0.51 11.52 -5.87
N VAL A 57 1.24 10.42 -5.68
CA VAL A 57 1.19 9.61 -4.45
C VAL A 57 2.58 9.05 -4.10
N PRO A 58 2.94 8.95 -2.81
CA PRO A 58 4.15 8.22 -2.42
C PRO A 58 3.95 6.73 -2.63
N VAL A 59 4.96 6.08 -3.22
CA VAL A 59 5.03 4.63 -3.42
C VAL A 59 6.42 4.12 -3.04
N ASN A 60 6.51 2.82 -2.80
CA ASN A 60 7.76 2.13 -2.51
C ASN A 60 8.09 1.18 -3.68
N PRO A 61 8.79 1.63 -4.73
CA PRO A 61 9.23 0.73 -5.79
C PRO A 61 10.13 -0.36 -5.21
N HIS A 62 9.82 -1.60 -5.55
CA HIS A 62 10.50 -2.78 -5.02
C HIS A 62 11.17 -3.54 -6.15
N THR A 63 12.39 -4.01 -5.92
CA THR A 63 13.11 -4.84 -6.90
C THR A 63 13.08 -6.28 -6.43
N TYR A 64 12.61 -7.18 -7.29
CA TYR A 64 12.57 -8.61 -7.07
C TYR A 64 13.11 -9.29 -8.34
N GLU A 65 14.09 -10.18 -8.18
CA GLU A 65 14.75 -10.88 -9.29
C GLU A 65 15.24 -9.96 -10.43
N GLY A 66 15.78 -8.78 -10.08
CA GLY A 66 16.29 -7.79 -11.04
C GLY A 66 15.20 -6.97 -11.76
N VAL A 67 13.93 -7.25 -11.51
CA VAL A 67 12.79 -6.54 -12.08
C VAL A 67 12.18 -5.61 -11.04
N ARG A 68 11.69 -4.44 -11.49
CA ARG A 68 11.05 -3.46 -10.61
C ARG A 68 9.53 -3.57 -10.62
N TYR A 69 8.95 -3.39 -9.45
CA TYR A 69 7.52 -3.52 -9.20
C TYR A 69 6.98 -2.37 -8.35
N LEU A 70 5.70 -2.05 -8.58
CA LEU A 70 4.88 -1.26 -7.67
C LEU A 70 3.82 -2.18 -7.06
N VAL A 71 3.78 -2.25 -5.72
CA VAL A 71 2.79 -3.02 -4.97
C VAL A 71 1.76 -2.06 -4.35
N SER A 72 0.48 -2.30 -4.61
CA SER A 72 -0.59 -1.54 -3.96
C SER A 72 -0.98 -2.16 -2.62
N ALA A 73 -0.27 -1.77 -1.56
CA ALA A 73 -0.63 -2.15 -0.19
C ALA A 73 -2.08 -1.78 0.17
N ARG A 74 -2.58 -0.63 -0.33
CA ARG A 74 -3.96 -0.16 -0.09
C ARG A 74 -4.99 -0.67 -1.11
N GLY A 75 -4.65 -1.72 -1.84
CA GLY A 75 -5.50 -2.38 -2.82
C GLY A 75 -5.92 -1.52 -4.01
N HIS A 76 -7.18 -1.64 -4.46
CA HIS A 76 -7.68 -1.01 -5.70
C HIS A 76 -7.97 0.51 -5.60
N SER A 77 -6.98 1.26 -5.10
CA SER A 77 -7.02 2.71 -4.95
C SER A 77 -7.14 3.46 -6.29
N GLN A 78 -7.34 4.78 -6.24
CA GLN A 78 -7.47 5.59 -7.47
C GLN A 78 -6.23 5.53 -8.36
N TRP A 79 -5.02 5.49 -7.79
CA TRP A 79 -3.81 5.43 -8.60
C TRP A 79 -3.71 4.10 -9.37
N VAL A 80 -4.17 2.98 -8.78
CA VAL A 80 -4.24 1.68 -9.47
C VAL A 80 -5.18 1.75 -10.66
N ARG A 81 -6.37 2.30 -10.45
CA ARG A 81 -7.38 2.43 -11.51
C ARG A 81 -6.89 3.34 -12.64
N ASN A 82 -6.14 4.39 -12.29
CA ASN A 82 -5.49 5.26 -13.24
C ASN A 82 -4.34 4.55 -13.97
N MET A 83 -3.51 3.77 -13.27
CA MET A 83 -2.41 3.00 -13.84
C MET A 83 -2.90 2.01 -14.89
N ARG A 84 -3.98 1.27 -14.60
CA ARG A 84 -4.61 0.33 -15.56
C ARG A 84 -5.06 0.99 -16.85
N ALA A 85 -5.45 2.27 -16.79
CA ALA A 85 -5.89 3.02 -17.97
C ALA A 85 -4.73 3.73 -18.68
N ALA A 86 -3.74 4.21 -17.93
CA ALA A 86 -2.62 4.98 -18.46
C ALA A 86 -1.48 4.10 -18.99
N GLY A 87 -1.29 2.90 -18.44
CA GLY A 87 -0.21 1.99 -18.81
C GLY A 87 1.19 2.44 -18.38
N GLY A 88 1.31 3.51 -17.59
CA GLY A 88 2.59 4.07 -17.20
C GLY A 88 2.45 5.40 -16.45
N GLY A 89 3.60 5.99 -16.13
CA GLY A 89 3.68 7.26 -15.42
C GLY A 89 5.11 7.69 -15.16
N GLU A 90 5.30 8.52 -14.14
CA GLU A 90 6.61 8.99 -13.72
C GLU A 90 6.90 8.62 -12.27
N LEU A 91 8.14 8.24 -11.99
CA LEU A 91 8.66 8.14 -10.63
C LEU A 91 9.67 9.24 -10.39
N ARG A 92 9.48 9.98 -9.30
CA ARG A 92 10.37 11.05 -8.87
C ARG A 92 11.10 10.67 -7.57
N ARG A 93 12.42 10.73 -7.61
CA ARG A 93 13.32 10.58 -6.45
C ARG A 93 14.24 11.80 -6.35
N GLY A 94 13.97 12.65 -5.37
CA GLY A 94 14.65 13.94 -5.25
C GLY A 94 14.43 14.80 -6.49
N ARG A 95 15.51 15.16 -7.19
CA ARG A 95 15.46 15.95 -8.44
C ARG A 95 15.34 15.11 -9.71
N ARG A 96 15.44 13.78 -9.62
CA ARG A 96 15.40 12.89 -10.78
C ARG A 96 13.97 12.39 -10.98
N THR A 97 13.48 12.55 -12.20
CA THR A 97 12.21 11.99 -12.66
C THR A 97 12.50 10.99 -13.76
N ARG A 98 11.83 9.83 -13.74
CA ARG A 98 11.93 8.81 -14.78
C ARG A 98 10.54 8.38 -15.22
N ALA A 99 10.31 8.41 -16.53
CA ALA A 99 9.13 7.80 -17.12
C ALA A 99 9.24 6.27 -17.06
N PHE A 100 8.10 5.59 -16.97
CA PHE A 100 8.04 4.14 -16.99
C PHE A 100 6.73 3.66 -17.62
N SER A 101 6.80 2.48 -18.23
CA SER A 101 5.63 1.68 -18.60
C SER A 101 5.31 0.66 -17.50
N ALA A 102 4.04 0.28 -17.39
CA ALA A 102 3.53 -0.60 -16.35
C ALA A 102 2.66 -1.72 -16.93
N VAL A 103 2.90 -2.94 -16.46
CA VAL A 103 2.07 -4.11 -16.77
C VAL A 103 1.62 -4.75 -15.47
N GLU A 104 0.31 -4.90 -15.28
CA GLU A 104 -0.24 -5.61 -14.11
C GLU A 104 0.05 -7.11 -14.24
N ILE A 105 0.55 -7.72 -13.16
CA ILE A 105 0.79 -9.17 -13.12
C ILE A 105 -0.55 -9.88 -12.93
N ALA A 106 -0.90 -10.74 -13.89
CA ALA A 106 -2.09 -11.58 -13.83
C ALA A 106 -1.83 -12.95 -13.18
N ASP A 107 -0.58 -13.41 -13.16
CA ASP A 107 -0.19 -14.67 -12.50
C ASP A 107 -0.08 -14.47 -10.99
N ASP A 108 -1.01 -15.06 -10.24
CA ASP A 108 -1.06 -14.94 -8.79
C ASP A 108 0.12 -15.64 -8.10
N ALA A 109 0.71 -16.68 -8.68
CA ALA A 109 1.88 -17.34 -8.09
C ALA A 109 3.11 -16.42 -8.10
N HIS A 110 3.42 -15.81 -9.25
CA HIS A 110 4.45 -14.80 -9.34
C HIS A 110 4.13 -13.57 -8.48
N LYS A 111 2.86 -13.13 -8.47
CA LYS A 111 2.42 -12.02 -7.62
C LYS A 111 2.68 -12.30 -6.13
N ALA A 112 2.38 -13.50 -5.66
CA ALA A 112 2.61 -13.91 -4.28
C ALA A 112 4.09 -13.84 -3.89
N ALA A 113 4.98 -14.30 -4.78
CA ALA A 113 6.42 -14.20 -4.57
C ALA A 113 6.90 -12.74 -4.45
N VAL A 114 6.42 -11.85 -5.32
CA VAL A 114 6.72 -10.41 -5.25
C VAL A 114 6.14 -9.79 -3.97
N ILE A 115 4.92 -10.14 -3.56
CA ILE A 115 4.30 -9.63 -2.34
C ILE A 115 5.08 -10.08 -1.10
N ARG A 116 5.53 -11.35 -1.04
CA ARG A 116 6.37 -11.85 0.06
C ARG A 116 7.65 -11.03 0.18
N ALA A 117 8.40 -10.88 -0.91
CA ALA A 117 9.63 -10.09 -0.94
C ALA A 117 9.38 -8.60 -0.60
N TYR A 118 8.25 -8.05 -1.05
CA TYR A 118 7.83 -6.70 -0.69
C TYR A 118 7.59 -6.55 0.82
N LEU A 119 6.89 -7.52 1.45
CA LEU A 119 6.62 -7.52 2.88
C LEU A 119 7.88 -7.75 3.72
N GLU A 120 8.86 -8.51 3.22
CA GLU A 120 10.16 -8.65 3.90
C GLU A 120 10.87 -7.30 4.02
N ARG A 121 10.78 -6.47 2.97
CA ARG A 121 11.44 -5.16 2.93
C ARG A 121 10.65 -4.06 3.62
N TRP A 122 9.34 -4.04 3.42
CA TRP A 122 8.47 -2.90 3.76
C TRP A 122 7.40 -3.23 4.79
N GLY A 123 7.30 -4.48 5.25
CA GLY A 123 6.25 -4.92 6.18
C GLY A 123 6.16 -4.08 7.45
N TRP A 124 7.29 -3.61 7.98
CA TRP A 124 7.34 -2.71 9.13
C TRP A 124 6.52 -1.41 8.93
N GLU A 125 6.35 -0.96 7.68
CA GLU A 125 5.54 0.21 7.32
C GLU A 125 4.12 -0.18 6.89
N VAL A 126 3.98 -1.27 6.12
CA VAL A 126 2.73 -1.57 5.39
C VAL A 126 1.85 -2.66 6.00
N ASN A 127 2.32 -3.44 6.99
CA ASN A 127 1.60 -4.62 7.50
C ASN A 127 0.15 -4.33 7.91
N GLN A 128 -0.14 -3.12 8.39
CA GLN A 128 -1.51 -2.69 8.75
C GLN A 128 -2.51 -2.79 7.59
N TYR A 129 -2.05 -2.81 6.34
CA TYR A 129 -2.90 -2.90 5.15
C TYR A 129 -3.10 -4.34 4.63
N PHE A 130 -2.39 -5.31 5.20
CA PHE A 130 -2.36 -6.71 4.75
C PHE A 130 -3.20 -7.63 5.65
N GLN A 131 -4.09 -7.09 6.49
CA GLN A 131 -5.04 -7.87 7.31
C GLN A 131 -4.38 -8.99 8.17
N GLY A 132 -3.17 -8.77 8.66
CA GLY A 132 -2.42 -9.76 9.44
C GLY A 132 -1.50 -10.67 8.63
N ILE A 133 -1.56 -10.60 7.28
CA ILE A 133 -0.58 -11.24 6.41
C ILE A 133 0.77 -10.54 6.53
N THR A 134 1.82 -11.33 6.69
CA THR A 134 3.21 -10.85 6.77
C THR A 134 4.11 -11.68 5.87
N ALA A 135 5.37 -11.28 5.74
CA ALA A 135 6.39 -12.08 5.05
C ALA A 135 6.56 -13.51 5.62
N LYS A 136 6.12 -13.77 6.85
CA LYS A 136 6.20 -15.09 7.51
C LYS A 136 4.94 -15.94 7.32
N SER A 137 3.89 -15.39 6.72
CA SER A 137 2.69 -16.14 6.39
C SER A 137 2.99 -17.25 5.38
N THR A 138 2.18 -18.29 5.39
CA THR A 138 2.27 -19.42 4.46
C THR A 138 2.05 -18.97 3.01
N ASP A 139 2.49 -19.77 2.05
CA ASP A 139 2.28 -19.47 0.62
C ASP A 139 0.80 -19.34 0.28
N ALA A 140 -0.05 -20.20 0.86
CA ALA A 140 -1.50 -20.17 0.67
C ALA A 140 -2.13 -18.88 1.19
N GLU A 141 -1.68 -18.39 2.35
CA GLU A 141 -2.17 -17.12 2.92
C GLU A 141 -1.77 -15.90 2.08
N ILE A 142 -0.52 -15.86 1.59
CA ILE A 142 -0.08 -14.77 0.71
C ILE A 142 -0.79 -14.84 -0.65
N LEU A 143 -0.97 -16.03 -1.19
CA LEU A 143 -1.71 -16.24 -2.44
C LEU A 143 -3.16 -15.76 -2.30
N ALA A 144 -3.81 -16.06 -1.18
CA ALA A 144 -5.17 -15.59 -0.91
C ALA A 144 -5.30 -14.06 -0.82
N ALA A 145 -4.23 -13.36 -0.44
CA ALA A 145 -4.19 -11.89 -0.40
C ALA A 145 -3.93 -11.24 -1.77
N CYS A 146 -3.45 -12.00 -2.77
CA CYS A 146 -3.07 -11.46 -4.08
C CYS A 146 -4.16 -10.69 -4.83
N PRO A 147 -5.44 -11.11 -4.82
CA PRO A 147 -6.52 -10.36 -5.48
C PRO A 147 -6.67 -8.94 -4.93
N ASP A 148 -6.45 -8.75 -3.63
CA ASP A 148 -6.63 -7.47 -2.95
C ASP A 148 -5.46 -6.51 -3.17
N HIS A 149 -4.30 -7.00 -3.60
CA HIS A 149 -3.07 -6.22 -3.73
C HIS A 149 -2.53 -6.24 -5.17
N PRO A 150 -3.03 -5.34 -6.05
CA PRO A 150 -2.50 -5.16 -7.40
C PRO A 150 -0.97 -4.93 -7.41
N VAL A 151 -0.28 -5.62 -8.33
CA VAL A 151 1.16 -5.51 -8.53
C VAL A 151 1.43 -5.18 -9.99
N PHE A 152 2.22 -4.15 -10.23
CA PHE A 152 2.62 -3.71 -11.56
C PHE A 152 4.11 -3.91 -11.74
N ARG A 153 4.51 -4.66 -12.77
CA ARG A 153 5.88 -4.64 -13.27
C ARG A 153 6.11 -3.31 -13.97
N ILE A 154 7.23 -2.63 -13.67
CA ILE A 154 7.58 -1.36 -14.29
C ILE A 154 8.89 -1.45 -15.09
N GLY A 155 8.86 -0.99 -16.34
CA GLY A 155 10.02 -0.87 -17.22
C GLY A 155 10.35 0.59 -17.46
N GLU A 156 11.64 0.96 -17.37
CA GLU A 156 12.06 2.30 -17.80
C GLU A 156 11.91 2.41 -19.32
N GLU A 157 11.30 3.51 -19.78
CA GLU A 157 11.43 3.91 -21.17
C GLU A 157 12.81 4.55 -21.32
N GLY A 158 13.59 4.09 -22.31
CA GLY A 158 14.94 4.58 -22.60
C GLY A 158 14.97 6.01 -23.09
#